data_AF-A0A9D7GZ79-F1
#
_entry.id   AF-A0A9D7GZ79-F1
#
_cell.length_a   1.000
_cell.length_b   1.000
_cell.length_c   1.000
_cell.angle_alpha   90.00
_cell.angle_beta   90.00
_cell.angle_gamma   90.00
#
_symmetry.space_group_name_H-M   'P 1'
#
loop_
_entity.id
_entity.type
_entity.pdbx_description
1 polymer ?
#
loop_
_entity_poly.entity_id
_entity_poly.type
_entity_poly.pdbx_seq_one_letter_code
_entity_poly.pdbx_strand_id
1 'polypeptide(L)'
;MSAPSPKTPEQRIQEQKRWLKRLAAERRDGWMIAVRPRSLDGATAIETKREVIHLEDGIVSRVSPLEGEPSTTSATSPLVGMRVVAWAAEGGHVYGEYVPGARAVLWSRGPDGEQTSLAMTGKSLCFVVVRRAVTGSLTVPARGPSQRQRAAKPRSGIHRASTRAPLSQSR
;
A
#
# COMPACT_ATOMS: atom_id res chain seq x y z
N MET A 1 -23.36 14.63 40.58
CA MET A 1 -22.14 14.41 39.79
C MET A 1 -22.50 14.60 38.32
N SER A 2 -22.06 15.68 37.69
CA SER A 2 -22.40 15.96 36.28
C SER A 2 -21.62 15.03 35.36
N ALA A 3 -22.31 14.38 34.42
CA ALA A 3 -21.66 13.58 33.40
C ALA A 3 -20.77 14.48 32.49
N PRO A 4 -19.59 14.02 32.07
CA PRO A 4 -18.75 14.79 31.17
C PRO A 4 -19.46 15.00 29.84
N SER A 5 -19.50 16.24 29.35
CA SER A 5 -20.13 16.57 28.07
C SER A 5 -19.49 15.78 26.91
N PRO A 6 -20.30 15.28 25.96
CA PRO A 6 -19.78 14.52 24.83
C PRO A 6 -18.87 15.41 23.98
N LYS A 7 -17.63 14.95 23.75
CA LYS A 7 -16.64 15.63 22.90
C LYS A 7 -17.17 15.80 21.48
N THR A 8 -17.00 17.00 20.91
CA THR A 8 -17.38 17.29 19.52
C THR A 8 -16.49 16.52 18.53
N PRO A 9 -16.94 16.29 17.27
CA PRO A 9 -16.12 15.61 16.25
C PRO A 9 -14.75 16.27 16.04
N GLU A 10 -14.69 17.60 16.05
CA GLU A 10 -13.46 18.38 15.88
C GLU A 10 -12.49 18.16 17.04
N GLN A 11 -12.98 18.15 18.28
CA GLN A 11 -12.18 17.85 19.46
C GLN A 11 -11.57 16.45 19.38
N ARG A 12 -12.34 15.46 18.91
CA ARG A 12 -11.84 14.08 18.72
C ARG A 12 -10.72 14.03 17.66
N ILE A 13 -10.87 14.74 16.55
CA ILE A 13 -9.84 14.83 15.50
C ILE A 13 -8.56 15.48 16.05
N GLN A 14 -8.69 16.59 16.80
CA GLN A 14 -7.53 17.26 17.39
C GLN A 14 -6.82 16.42 18.45
N GLU A 15 -7.59 15.72 19.31
CA GLU A 15 -7.05 14.80 20.31
C GLU A 15 -6.31 13.65 19.65
N GLN A 16 -6.88 13.06 18.59
CA GLN A 16 -6.24 12.04 17.78
C GLN A 16 -4.93 12.54 17.15
N LYS A 17 -4.93 13.74 16.56
CA LYS A 17 -3.71 14.35 16.01
C LYS A 17 -2.63 14.57 17.07
N ARG A 18 -3.00 15.05 18.25
CA ARG A 18 -2.07 15.24 19.38
C ARG A 18 -1.50 13.92 19.87
N TRP A 19 -2.33 12.90 20.01
CA TRP A 19 -1.90 11.56 20.40
C TRP A 19 -0.94 10.96 19.37
N LEU A 20 -1.23 11.06 18.06
CA LEU A 20 -0.33 10.61 17.01
C LEU A 20 1.02 11.33 17.03
N LYS A 21 1.02 12.66 17.21
CA LYS A 21 2.26 13.42 17.34
C LYS A 21 3.10 12.96 18.53
N ARG A 22 2.46 12.70 19.68
CA ARG A 22 3.14 12.17 20.87
C ARG A 22 3.71 10.78 20.61
N LEU A 23 2.90 9.89 20.04
CA LEU A 23 3.32 8.54 19.71
C LEU A 23 4.51 8.53 18.73
N ALA A 24 4.48 9.42 17.72
CA ALA A 24 5.59 9.61 16.79
C ALA A 24 6.87 10.04 17.49
N ALA A 25 6.79 10.95 18.46
CA ALA A 25 7.95 11.41 19.22
C ALA A 25 8.51 10.32 20.14
N GLU A 26 7.65 9.61 20.86
CA GLU A 26 8.05 8.57 21.84
C GLU A 26 8.62 7.30 21.19
N ARG A 27 8.17 6.97 19.98
CA ARG A 27 8.48 5.68 19.33
C ARG A 27 9.25 5.82 18.02
N ARG A 28 9.76 7.02 17.71
CA ARG A 28 10.46 7.32 16.43
C ARG A 28 11.54 6.28 16.10
N ASP A 29 12.47 6.06 17.03
CA ASP A 29 13.61 5.17 16.82
C ASP A 29 13.17 3.71 16.78
N GLY A 30 12.24 3.35 17.67
CA GLY A 30 11.66 2.01 17.75
C GLY A 30 10.95 1.60 16.46
N TRP A 31 10.29 2.53 15.76
CA TRP A 31 9.67 2.23 14.48
C TRP A 31 10.68 2.04 13.36
N MET A 32 11.74 2.84 13.28
CA MET A 32 12.77 2.66 12.24
C MET A 32 13.31 1.23 12.21
N ILE A 33 13.49 0.62 13.39
CA ILE A 33 13.97 -0.75 13.56
C ILE A 33 12.85 -1.76 13.89
N ALA A 34 11.59 -1.33 13.90
CA ALA A 34 10.48 -2.21 14.28
C ALA A 34 10.43 -3.39 13.32
N VAL A 35 10.61 -4.58 13.89
CA VAL A 35 10.41 -5.83 13.17
C VAL A 35 8.94 -5.87 12.78
N ARG A 36 8.70 -6.09 11.48
CA ARG A 36 7.36 -6.25 10.93
C ARG A 36 6.61 -7.31 11.73
N PRO A 37 5.37 -7.04 12.20
CA PRO A 37 4.52 -8.08 12.77
C PRO A 37 4.36 -9.25 11.79
N ARG A 38 4.68 -10.49 12.21
CA ARG A 38 4.59 -11.69 11.35
C ARG A 38 3.19 -11.93 10.77
N SER A 39 2.17 -11.43 11.44
CA SER A 39 0.78 -11.46 10.97
C SER A 39 0.55 -10.67 9.67
N LEU A 40 1.50 -9.82 9.26
CA LEU A 40 1.44 -8.99 8.07
C LEU A 40 2.25 -9.53 6.89
N ASP A 41 2.81 -10.73 7.00
CA ASP A 41 3.60 -11.34 5.93
C ASP A 41 2.71 -11.67 4.71
N GLY A 42 3.17 -11.31 3.51
CA GLY A 42 2.42 -11.53 2.27
C GLY A 42 1.23 -10.58 2.10
N ALA A 43 0.18 -11.04 1.40
CA ALA A 43 -0.98 -10.20 1.11
C ALA A 43 -1.98 -10.23 2.27
N THR A 44 -2.34 -9.04 2.79
CA THR A 44 -3.34 -8.90 3.86
C THR A 44 -4.29 -7.74 3.57
N ALA A 45 -5.43 -7.69 4.26
CA ALA A 45 -6.42 -6.63 4.11
C ALA A 45 -6.97 -6.20 5.47
N ILE A 46 -7.17 -4.89 5.62
CA ILE A 46 -7.83 -4.27 6.76
C ILE A 46 -9.12 -3.66 6.25
N GLU A 47 -10.25 -4.14 6.76
CA GLU A 47 -11.54 -3.54 6.46
C GLU A 47 -11.92 -2.52 7.52
N THR A 48 -12.36 -1.35 7.06
CA THR A 48 -12.92 -0.30 7.90
C THR A 48 -14.35 -0.03 7.45
N LYS A 49 -15.03 0.91 8.13
CA LYS A 49 -16.39 1.32 7.76
C LYS A 49 -16.52 1.83 6.31
N ARG A 50 -15.46 2.40 5.72
CA ARG A 50 -15.53 3.12 4.43
C ARG A 50 -14.64 2.54 3.35
N GLU A 51 -13.61 1.81 3.73
CA GLU A 51 -12.53 1.41 2.83
C GLU A 51 -11.91 0.10 3.26
N VAL A 52 -11.38 -0.61 2.27
CA VAL A 52 -10.52 -1.79 2.41
C VAL A 52 -9.09 -1.36 2.07
N ILE A 53 -8.22 -1.49 3.06
CA ILE A 53 -6.79 -1.18 2.93
C ILE A 53 -6.07 -2.48 2.65
N HIS A 54 -5.51 -2.60 1.46
CA HIS A 54 -4.74 -3.77 1.07
C HIS A 54 -3.26 -3.54 1.36
N LEU A 55 -2.65 -4.55 1.95
CA LEU A 55 -1.27 -4.55 2.37
C LEU A 55 -0.53 -5.67 1.63
N GLU A 56 0.69 -5.39 1.21
CA GLU A 56 1.68 -6.39 0.82
C GLU A 56 2.83 -6.26 1.80
N ASP A 57 3.11 -7.32 2.55
CA ASP A 57 4.21 -7.36 3.49
C ASP A 57 4.12 -6.25 4.56
N GLY A 58 2.91 -5.92 4.98
CA GLY A 58 2.59 -4.86 5.95
C GLY A 58 2.64 -3.44 5.39
N ILE A 59 2.90 -3.26 4.10
CA ILE A 59 2.93 -1.97 3.41
C ILE A 59 1.65 -1.78 2.62
N VAL A 60 1.01 -0.62 2.74
CA VAL A 60 -0.20 -0.27 1.99
C VAL A 60 0.12 -0.21 0.50
N SER A 61 -0.44 -1.15 -0.25
CA SER A 61 -0.29 -1.25 -1.71
C SER A 61 -1.43 -0.59 -2.45
N ARG A 62 -2.66 -0.68 -1.92
CA ARG A 62 -3.84 0.00 -2.46
C ARG A 62 -4.89 0.23 -1.39
N VAL A 63 -5.74 1.21 -1.62
CA VAL A 63 -6.93 1.49 -0.81
C VAL A 63 -8.13 1.49 -1.74
N SER A 64 -9.15 0.73 -1.40
CA SER A 64 -10.37 0.58 -2.20
C SER A 64 -11.58 0.99 -1.37
N PRO A 65 -12.58 1.68 -1.96
CA PRO A 65 -13.84 1.92 -1.24
C PRO A 65 -14.50 0.59 -0.89
N LEU A 66 -15.22 0.57 0.23
CA LEU A 66 -16.07 -0.57 0.57
C LEU A 66 -17.22 -0.65 -0.46
N GLU A 67 -17.69 -1.86 -0.78
CA GLU A 67 -18.75 -2.07 -1.76
C GLU A 67 -19.99 -1.22 -1.43
N GLY A 68 -20.48 -0.45 -2.40
CA GLY A 68 -21.61 0.46 -2.23
C GLY A 68 -21.27 1.88 -1.78
N GLU A 69 -20.01 2.17 -1.43
CA GLU A 69 -19.56 3.55 -1.15
C GLU A 69 -19.12 4.25 -2.46
N PRO A 70 -19.45 5.55 -2.62
CA PRO A 70 -19.05 6.29 -3.80
C PRO A 70 -17.51 6.38 -3.87
N SER A 71 -16.94 5.80 -4.93
CA SER A 71 -15.51 5.89 -5.22
C SER A 71 -15.15 7.35 -5.50
N THR A 72 -14.43 7.99 -4.58
CA THR A 72 -13.78 9.27 -4.88
C THR A 72 -12.58 9.01 -5.78
N THR A 73 -12.71 9.42 -7.04
CA THR A 73 -11.83 9.17 -8.17
C THR A 73 -10.35 9.51 -7.93
N SER A 74 -9.47 8.55 -8.25
CA SER A 74 -8.14 8.66 -8.90
C SER A 74 -7.00 9.50 -8.30
N ALA A 75 -7.02 9.88 -7.03
CA ALA A 75 -5.78 10.24 -6.33
C ALA A 75 -5.24 8.99 -5.61
N THR A 76 -3.96 8.64 -5.83
CA THR A 76 -3.28 7.64 -5.01
C THR A 76 -3.48 8.01 -3.54
N SER A 77 -4.17 7.16 -2.78
CA SER A 77 -4.46 7.44 -1.37
C SER A 77 -3.15 7.83 -0.66
N PRO A 78 -3.14 8.87 0.19
CA PRO A 78 -1.93 9.29 0.91
C PRO A 78 -1.38 8.20 1.83
N LEU A 79 -2.13 7.12 2.05
CA LEU A 79 -1.73 5.95 2.82
C LEU A 79 -0.82 5.00 2.02
N VAL A 80 -0.85 5.03 0.69
CA VAL A 80 -0.06 4.10 -0.15
C VAL A 80 1.43 4.31 0.11
N GLY A 81 2.15 3.21 0.32
CA GLY A 81 3.56 3.21 0.70
C GLY A 81 3.81 3.34 2.21
N MET A 82 2.78 3.61 3.03
CA MET A 82 2.92 3.57 4.49
C MET A 82 2.92 2.13 4.98
N ARG A 83 3.74 1.82 6.00
CA ARG A 83 3.80 0.51 6.66
C ARG A 83 3.01 0.51 7.96
N VAL A 84 2.34 -0.59 8.27
CA VAL A 84 1.74 -0.80 9.60
C VAL A 84 2.86 -1.07 10.59
N VAL A 85 2.93 -0.25 11.65
CA VAL A 85 3.94 -0.38 12.72
C VAL A 85 3.34 -0.83 14.04
N ALA A 86 2.04 -0.64 14.24
CA ALA A 86 1.35 -1.06 15.45
C ALA A 86 -0.18 -1.04 15.29
N TRP A 87 -0.88 -1.54 16.31
CA TRP A 87 -2.34 -1.53 16.42
C TRP A 87 -2.77 -0.76 17.66
N ALA A 88 -3.59 0.28 17.48
CA ALA A 88 -4.07 1.14 18.55
C ALA A 88 -5.50 0.77 18.96
N ALA A 89 -5.68 0.26 20.17
CA ALA A 89 -7.01 0.01 20.71
C ALA A 89 -7.65 1.27 21.31
N GLU A 90 -8.93 1.14 21.65
CA GLU A 90 -9.65 2.18 22.38
C GLU A 90 -8.97 2.43 23.75
N GLY A 91 -8.82 3.70 24.15
CA GLY A 91 -8.07 4.09 25.35
C GLY A 91 -6.56 4.32 25.14
N GLY A 92 -6.04 4.21 23.91
CA GLY A 92 -4.68 4.63 23.57
C GLY A 92 -3.59 3.58 23.79
N HIS A 93 -3.97 2.35 24.14
CA HIS A 93 -3.05 1.21 24.22
C HIS A 93 -2.60 0.77 22.83
N VAL A 94 -1.31 0.46 22.70
CA VAL A 94 -0.67 0.09 21.44
C VAL A 94 -0.15 -1.34 21.53
N TYR A 95 -0.50 -2.16 20.54
CA TYR A 95 -0.18 -3.57 20.43
C TYR A 95 0.69 -3.85 19.20
N GLY A 96 1.54 -4.87 19.29
CA GLY A 96 2.30 -5.37 18.14
C GLY A 96 1.47 -6.24 17.20
N GLU A 97 0.36 -6.79 17.68
CA GLU A 97 -0.52 -7.68 16.92
C GLU A 97 -1.94 -7.11 16.82
N TYR A 98 -2.68 -7.58 15.82
CA TYR A 98 -4.04 -7.14 15.59
C TYR A 98 -4.96 -7.57 16.74
N VAL A 99 -5.80 -6.63 17.17
CA VAL A 99 -6.88 -6.87 18.14
C VAL A 99 -8.19 -6.36 17.52
N PRO A 100 -9.32 -7.07 17.67
CA PRO A 100 -10.61 -6.61 17.16
C PRO A 100 -10.95 -5.17 17.59
N GLY A 101 -11.35 -4.34 16.63
CA GLY A 101 -11.66 -2.93 16.88
C GLY A 101 -10.46 -2.02 17.10
N ALA A 102 -9.23 -2.50 16.98
CA ALA A 102 -8.05 -1.65 16.92
C ALA A 102 -8.00 -0.85 15.61
N ARG A 103 -7.17 0.19 15.59
CA ARG A 103 -6.85 1.00 14.41
C ARG A 103 -5.41 0.74 14.02
N ALA A 104 -5.12 0.56 12.73
CA ALA A 104 -3.73 0.42 12.29
C ALA A 104 -3.02 1.77 12.39
N VAL A 105 -1.83 1.75 13.00
CA VAL A 105 -0.89 2.88 13.01
C VAL A 105 0.04 2.70 11.82
N LEU A 106 -0.04 3.64 10.89
CA LEU A 106 0.68 3.63 9.63
C LEU A 106 1.81 4.65 9.67
N TRP A 107 3.00 4.24 9.27
CA TRP A 107 4.19 5.08 9.25
C TRP A 107 4.86 5.04 7.89
N SER A 108 5.38 6.15 7.40
CA SER A 108 6.33 6.18 6.28
C SER A 108 7.50 7.10 6.58
N ARG A 109 8.63 6.80 5.95
CA ARG A 109 9.76 7.71 5.86
C ARG A 109 9.57 8.55 4.61
N GLY A 110 9.69 9.87 4.76
CA GLY A 110 9.69 10.80 3.64
C GLY A 110 10.91 10.57 2.73
N PRO A 111 10.85 11.06 1.49
CA PRO A 111 11.87 10.82 0.46
C PRO A 111 13.28 11.25 0.89
N ASP A 112 13.39 12.34 1.65
CA ASP A 112 14.68 12.89 2.09
C ASP A 112 15.11 12.39 3.47
N GLY A 113 14.41 11.38 4.01
CA GLY A 113 14.72 10.81 5.31
C GLY A 113 14.41 11.70 6.51
N GLU A 114 14.01 12.96 6.31
CA GLU A 114 13.71 13.94 7.35
C GLU A 114 12.25 13.93 7.80
N GLN A 115 11.31 13.73 6.87
CA GLN A 115 9.88 13.90 7.16
C GLN A 115 9.20 12.54 7.39
N THR A 116 8.93 12.19 8.65
CA THR A 116 8.13 10.99 8.96
C THR A 116 6.65 11.30 8.88
N SER A 117 5.89 10.57 8.06
CA SER A 117 4.43 10.66 8.08
C SER A 117 3.85 9.58 9.00
N LEU A 118 2.89 9.97 9.82
CA LEU A 118 2.16 9.05 10.69
C LEU A 118 0.66 9.24 10.45
N ALA A 119 -0.04 8.14 10.21
CA ALA A 119 -1.46 8.10 10.03
C ALA A 119 -2.08 7.01 10.91
N MET A 120 -3.39 7.10 11.12
CA MET A 120 -4.15 6.05 11.77
C MET A 120 -5.44 5.84 11.01
N THR A 121 -5.76 4.58 10.76
CA THR A 121 -6.96 4.20 10.02
C THR A 121 -8.23 4.44 10.85
N GLY A 122 -9.39 4.27 10.21
CA GLY A 122 -10.64 4.04 10.93
C GLY A 122 -10.57 2.82 11.86
N LYS A 123 -11.59 2.67 12.71
CA LYS A 123 -11.76 1.45 13.51
C LYS A 123 -11.86 0.25 12.57
N SER A 124 -10.95 -0.71 12.71
CA SER A 124 -10.95 -1.90 11.89
C SER A 124 -12.11 -2.80 12.29
N LEU A 125 -12.92 -3.19 11.31
CA LEU A 125 -14.00 -4.15 11.47
C LEU A 125 -13.44 -5.57 11.48
N CYS A 126 -12.49 -5.84 10.58
CA CYS A 126 -11.78 -7.11 10.51
C CYS A 126 -10.35 -6.92 9.98
N PHE A 127 -9.53 -7.95 10.18
CA PHE A 127 -8.22 -8.11 9.56
C PHE A 127 -8.15 -9.52 8.97
N VAL A 128 -7.81 -9.62 7.68
CA VAL A 128 -7.81 -10.89 6.94
C VAL A 128 -6.45 -11.09 6.27
N VAL A 129 -5.87 -12.28 6.48
CA VAL A 129 -4.69 -12.72 5.73
C VAL A 129 -5.17 -13.32 4.41
N VAL A 130 -4.89 -12.62 3.32
CA VAL A 130 -5.24 -13.07 1.97
C VAL A 130 -4.15 -14.02 1.52
N ARG A 131 -4.34 -15.32 1.74
CA ARG A 131 -3.48 -16.33 1.13
C ARG A 131 -3.66 -16.23 -0.38
N ARG A 132 -2.72 -15.59 -1.08
CA ARG A 132 -2.61 -15.75 -2.54
C ARG A 132 -2.51 -17.25 -2.77
N ALA A 133 -3.50 -17.83 -3.42
CA ALA A 133 -3.31 -19.13 -4.03
C ALA A 133 -2.10 -18.96 -4.93
N VAL A 134 -0.99 -19.61 -4.59
CA VAL A 134 0.12 -19.78 -5.51
C VAL A 134 -0.46 -20.65 -6.61
N THR A 135 -1.04 -20.02 -7.63
CA THR A 135 -1.46 -20.72 -8.84
C THR A 135 -0.20 -21.41 -9.32
N GLY A 136 -0.23 -22.73 -9.21
CA GLY A 136 0.97 -23.56 -9.19
C GLY A 136 1.89 -23.28 -10.36
N SER A 137 3.19 -23.44 -10.06
CA SER A 137 4.21 -23.92 -10.98
C SER A 137 3.69 -24.17 -12.39
N LEU A 138 4.04 -23.27 -13.31
CA LEU A 138 4.05 -23.58 -14.74
C LEU A 138 4.93 -24.81 -14.90
N THR A 139 4.30 -25.98 -14.88
CA THR A 139 4.88 -27.20 -15.38
C THR A 139 5.03 -26.94 -16.88
N VAL A 140 6.19 -26.43 -17.27
CA VAL A 140 6.58 -26.36 -18.67
C VAL A 140 6.50 -27.80 -19.17
N PRO A 141 5.59 -28.16 -20.08
CA PRO A 141 5.62 -29.50 -20.65
C PRO A 141 6.98 -29.62 -21.33
N ALA A 142 7.74 -30.64 -20.91
CA ALA A 142 9.02 -30.98 -21.50
C ALA A 142 8.83 -31.03 -23.03
N ARG A 143 9.46 -30.09 -23.75
CA ARG A 143 9.56 -30.16 -25.20
C ARG A 143 10.30 -31.45 -25.53
N GLY A 144 9.53 -32.48 -25.90
CA GLY A 144 10.07 -33.65 -26.55
C GLY A 144 10.83 -33.25 -27.82
N PRO A 145 11.89 -33.99 -28.21
CA PRO A 145 12.72 -33.64 -29.35
C PRO A 145 12.02 -34.02 -30.66
N SER A 146 11.22 -33.12 -31.22
CA SER A 146 10.64 -33.31 -32.55
C SER A 146 11.45 -32.55 -33.61
N GLN A 147 12.40 -33.30 -34.17
CA GLN A 147 12.53 -33.52 -35.60
C GLN A 147 12.97 -32.34 -36.49
N ARG A 148 14.19 -32.50 -37.00
CA ARG A 148 14.75 -31.87 -38.21
C ARG A 148 13.69 -31.66 -39.30
N GLN A 149 13.65 -30.46 -39.87
CA GLN A 149 13.64 -30.31 -41.32
C GLN A 149 14.37 -29.03 -41.73
N ARG A 150 15.38 -29.25 -42.58
CA ARG A 150 16.14 -28.24 -43.32
C ARG A 150 15.26 -27.70 -44.44
N ALA A 151 15.29 -26.39 -44.67
CA ALA A 151 15.29 -25.82 -46.02
C ALA A 151 15.85 -24.40 -45.95
N ALA A 152 16.73 -24.07 -46.89
CA ALA A 152 17.53 -22.86 -46.92
C ALA A 152 17.06 -21.89 -48.01
N LYS A 153 17.29 -20.59 -47.75
CA LYS A 153 17.52 -19.45 -48.69
C LYS A 153 16.35 -18.97 -49.58
N PRO A 154 16.42 -17.75 -50.19
CA PRO A 154 17.49 -16.73 -50.17
C PRO A 154 17.04 -15.28 -49.84
N ARG A 155 18.06 -14.41 -49.76
CA ARG A 155 18.04 -12.95 -49.61
C ARG A 155 17.57 -12.19 -50.87
N SER A 156 16.74 -11.18 -50.68
CA SER A 156 16.55 -10.00 -51.56
C SER A 156 15.65 -9.01 -50.80
N GLY A 157 15.84 -7.70 -50.73
CA GLY A 157 16.80 -6.82 -51.36
C GLY A 157 16.68 -5.43 -50.73
N ILE A 158 17.75 -4.68 -50.93
CA ILE A 158 17.94 -3.23 -50.76
C ILE A 158 16.70 -2.44 -51.19
N HIS A 159 16.28 -1.39 -50.45
CA HIS A 159 16.09 -0.05 -51.01
C HIS A 159 16.08 1.01 -49.91
N ARG A 160 17.18 1.77 -49.94
CA ARG A 160 17.43 3.05 -49.29
C ARG A 160 16.58 4.10 -49.99
N ALA A 161 15.75 4.85 -49.26
CA ALA A 161 15.17 6.09 -49.75
C ALA A 161 15.29 7.17 -48.66
N SER A 162 15.93 8.24 -49.06
CA SER A 162 16.38 9.38 -48.28
C SER A 162 15.59 10.59 -48.78
N THR A 163 14.91 11.34 -47.90
CA THR A 163 14.40 12.70 -48.22
C THR A 163 14.08 13.40 -46.89
N ARG A 164 15.02 14.15 -46.31
CA ARG A 164 15.30 15.60 -46.50
C ARG A 164 14.22 16.49 -45.89
N ALA A 165 14.55 17.06 -44.72
CA ALA A 165 13.85 18.18 -44.09
C ALA A 165 14.24 19.51 -44.75
N PRO A 166 13.34 20.49 -44.85
CA PRO A 166 13.71 21.89 -45.03
C PRO A 166 13.69 22.66 -43.71
N LEU A 167 14.76 23.43 -43.50
CA LEU A 167 14.83 24.53 -42.56
C LEU A 167 13.74 25.57 -42.86
N SER A 168 13.17 26.15 -41.83
CA SER A 168 12.63 27.51 -41.88
C SER A 168 13.26 28.32 -40.76
N GLN A 169 14.13 29.24 -41.16
CA GLN A 169 14.56 30.41 -40.39
C GLN A 169 13.84 31.63 -40.96
N SER A 170 13.79 32.69 -40.14
CA SER A 170 13.27 34.07 -40.38
C SER A 170 11.87 34.25 -39.79
N ARG A 171 11.59 35.24 -38.93
CA ARG A 171 12.35 36.41 -38.48
C ARG A 171 11.74 36.89 -37.17
#